data_AF-A0A653DQH8-F1
#
_entry.id   AF-A0A653DQH8-F1
#
_cell.length_a   1.000
_cell.length_b   1.000
_cell.length_c   1.000
_cell.angle_alpha   90.00
_cell.angle_beta   90.00
_cell.angle_gamma   90.00
#
_symmetry.space_group_name_H-M   'P 1'
#
loop_
_entity.id
_entity.type
_entity.pdbx_description
1 polymer ?
#
loop_
_entity_poly.entity_id
_entity_poly.type
_entity_poly.pdbx_seq_one_letter_code
_entity_poly.pdbx_strand_id
1 'polypeptide(L)'
;MNLTKLEQLFCRKYCTKLLKFVPKHKAVADRDVDVLRDFIQKSDKIAVLTGAGISTESGIPDYRSEEVGLYARTNHKPVQYLEFLKSAEVRRRYWARNYVGWHTFSKRQPNQVHSSIRNLEHDHHKVSSVITQNVDGLHFKAGSSNVIELHGTAFRVVCLQCHAEYDRLYIQDKLREMNPHMLEVVNMIRPDGDVEIPQVKF
;
A
#
# COMPACT_ATOMS: atom_id res chain seq x y z
N MET A 1 13.61 26.26 -14.81
CA MET A 1 12.34 26.51 -15.54
C MET A 1 11.26 26.76 -14.50
N ASN A 2 10.70 27.96 -14.44
CA ASN A 2 9.65 28.29 -13.47
C ASN A 2 8.30 27.78 -13.98
N LEU A 3 7.68 26.88 -13.22
CA LEU A 3 6.33 26.39 -13.47
C LEU A 3 5.33 27.56 -13.46
N THR A 4 4.39 27.54 -14.40
CA THR A 4 3.33 28.53 -14.52
C THR A 4 2.39 28.52 -13.30
N LYS A 5 1.68 29.61 -13.05
CA LYS A 5 0.74 29.76 -11.92
C LYS A 5 -0.35 28.66 -11.91
N LEU A 6 -0.72 28.16 -13.09
CA LEU A 6 -1.69 27.06 -13.26
C LEU A 6 -1.07 25.70 -12.88
N GLU A 7 0.17 25.43 -13.30
CA GLU A 7 0.91 24.23 -12.93
C GLU A 7 1.23 24.19 -11.43
N GLN A 8 1.52 25.34 -10.82
CA GLN A 8 1.69 25.45 -9.37
C GLN A 8 0.39 25.15 -8.60
N LEU A 9 -0.76 25.65 -9.08
CA LEU A 9 -2.08 25.36 -8.51
C LEU A 9 -2.49 23.89 -8.67
N PHE A 10 -2.20 23.31 -9.84
CA PHE A 10 -2.43 21.90 -10.12
C PHE A 10 -1.55 21.01 -9.23
N CYS A 11 -0.26 21.32 -9.13
CA CYS A 11 0.69 20.64 -8.25
C CYS A 11 0.26 20.75 -6.78
N ARG A 12 -0.18 21.93 -6.31
CA ARG A 12 -0.71 22.12 -4.94
C ARG A 12 -1.95 21.26 -4.68
N LYS A 13 -2.90 21.19 -5.63
CA LYS A 13 -4.16 20.44 -5.49
C LYS A 13 -3.94 18.92 -5.57
N TYR A 14 -3.00 18.46 -6.40
CA TYR A 14 -2.62 17.05 -6.48
C TYR A 14 -1.81 16.61 -5.26
N CYS A 15 -0.87 17.45 -4.81
CA CYS A 15 -0.06 17.20 -3.62
C CYS A 15 -0.94 17.12 -2.36
N THR A 16 -1.92 18.03 -2.19
CA THR A 16 -2.88 17.95 -1.07
C THR A 16 -3.77 16.71 -1.07
N LYS A 17 -4.09 16.14 -2.23
CA LYS A 17 -4.90 14.90 -2.32
C LYS A 17 -4.09 13.65 -2.00
N LEU A 18 -2.81 13.61 -2.39
CA LEU A 18 -1.88 12.51 -2.08
C LEU A 18 -1.46 12.50 -0.60
N LEU A 19 -1.27 13.68 -0.01
CA LEU A 19 -0.89 13.83 1.40
C LEU A 19 -2.06 13.65 2.38
N LYS A 20 -3.26 13.31 1.90
CA LYS A 20 -4.46 13.12 2.75
C LYS A 20 -4.25 12.09 3.87
N PHE A 21 -3.40 11.09 3.64
CA PHE A 21 -3.14 10.02 4.60
C PHE A 21 -1.86 10.20 5.41
N VAL A 22 -1.14 11.29 5.18
CA VAL A 22 0.06 11.63 5.96
C VAL A 22 -0.41 12.30 7.25
N PRO A 23 -0.04 11.79 8.44
CA PRO A 23 -0.40 12.42 9.69
C PRO A 23 0.25 13.80 9.82
N LYS A 24 -0.36 14.66 10.64
CA LYS A 24 0.29 15.93 11.02
C LYS A 24 1.60 15.64 11.73
N HIS A 25 2.66 16.34 11.34
CA HIS A 25 3.96 16.26 11.98
C HIS A 25 4.58 17.65 12.09
N LYS A 26 5.51 17.81 13.01
CA LYS A 26 6.34 19.03 13.09
C LYS A 26 7.31 19.07 11.91
N ALA A 27 7.80 20.25 11.56
CA ALA A 27 8.90 20.37 10.60
C ALA A 27 10.10 19.55 11.06
N VAL A 28 10.76 18.88 10.11
CA VAL A 28 11.98 18.11 10.38
C VAL A 28 13.10 19.09 10.74
N ALA A 29 13.87 18.80 11.79
CA ALA A 29 15.03 19.60 12.15
C ALA A 29 16.26 19.15 11.35
N ASP A 30 17.10 20.09 10.90
CA ASP A 30 18.31 19.77 10.11
C ASP A 30 19.22 18.77 10.83
N ARG A 31 19.33 18.89 12.15
CA ARG A 31 20.10 17.94 12.98
C ARG A 31 19.63 16.49 12.81
N ASP A 32 18.33 16.25 12.64
CA ASP A 32 17.77 14.90 12.55
C ASP A 32 18.12 14.29 11.19
N VAL A 33 18.16 15.12 10.14
CA VAL A 33 18.63 14.75 8.80
C VAL A 33 20.13 14.43 8.83
N ASP A 34 20.93 15.25 9.52
CA ASP A 34 22.37 15.04 9.62
C ASP A 34 22.69 13.74 10.37
N VAL A 35 21.98 13.44 11.48
CA VAL A 35 22.12 12.17 12.20
C VAL A 35 21.80 10.96 11.31
N LEU A 36 20.72 11.03 10.53
CA LEU A 36 20.36 9.96 9.60
C LEU A 36 21.40 9.81 8.48
N ARG A 37 21.87 10.93 7.91
CA ARG A 37 22.89 10.94 6.85
C ARG A 37 24.17 10.28 7.35
N ASP A 38 24.64 10.67 8.53
CA ASP A 38 25.83 10.11 9.17
C ASP A 38 25.71 8.60 9.39
N PHE A 39 24.55 8.15 9.87
CA PHE A 39 24.28 6.72 10.07
C PHE A 39 24.37 5.94 8.75
N ILE A 40 23.76 6.47 7.68
CA ILE A 40 23.79 5.82 6.36
C ILE A 40 25.22 5.78 5.80
N GLN A 41 25.98 6.86 5.95
CA GLN A 41 27.35 6.95 5.43
C GLN A 41 28.30 5.98 6.13
N LYS A 42 28.18 5.85 7.47
CA LYS A 42 29.04 5.00 8.32
C LYS A 42 28.67 3.52 8.27
N SER A 43 27.49 3.18 7.77
CA SER A 43 27.02 1.79 7.68
C SER A 43 27.34 1.19 6.32
N ASP A 44 27.81 -0.06 6.27
CA ASP A 44 28.13 -0.73 4.99
C ASP A 44 27.06 -1.75 4.55
N LYS A 45 26.18 -2.17 5.47
CA LYS A 45 25.08 -3.09 5.19
C LYS A 45 23.87 -2.75 6.05
N ILE A 46 22.86 -2.16 5.44
CA ILE A 46 21.64 -1.71 6.12
C ILE A 46 20.48 -2.63 5.75
N ALA A 47 19.82 -3.19 6.75
CA ALA A 47 18.50 -3.80 6.59
C ALA A 47 17.42 -2.74 6.86
N VAL A 48 16.48 -2.56 5.94
CA VAL A 48 15.40 -1.56 6.06
C VAL A 48 14.09 -2.27 6.38
N LEU A 49 13.51 -2.01 7.55
CA LEU A 49 12.17 -2.48 7.91
C LEU A 49 11.14 -1.39 7.59
N THR A 50 10.10 -1.73 6.83
CA THR A 50 9.03 -0.80 6.44
C THR A 50 7.64 -1.29 6.86
N GLY A 51 6.73 -0.33 6.99
CA GLY A 51 5.31 -0.56 7.25
C GLY A 51 4.46 0.49 6.56
N ALA A 52 3.14 0.49 6.80
CA ALA A 52 2.18 1.22 5.95
C ALA A 52 2.41 2.74 5.88
N GLY A 53 3.08 3.33 6.88
CA GLY A 53 3.46 4.74 6.90
C GLY A 53 4.23 5.19 5.65
N ILE A 54 5.12 4.33 5.11
CA ILE A 54 5.91 4.66 3.91
C ILE A 54 5.03 4.84 2.67
N SER A 55 3.85 4.23 2.63
CA SER A 55 2.95 4.24 1.48
C SER A 55 1.86 5.33 1.57
N THR A 56 1.85 6.12 2.64
CA THR A 56 0.88 7.21 2.85
C THR A 56 0.97 8.29 1.79
N GLU A 57 2.18 8.69 1.41
CA GLU A 57 2.44 9.63 0.31
C GLU A 57 2.09 9.07 -1.07
N SER A 58 1.97 7.75 -1.19
CA SER A 58 1.45 7.07 -2.39
C SER A 58 -0.09 7.05 -2.43
N GLY A 59 -0.74 7.62 -1.42
CA GLY A 59 -2.19 7.67 -1.30
C GLY A 59 -2.83 6.37 -0.82
N ILE A 60 -2.07 5.54 -0.08
CA ILE A 60 -2.56 4.36 0.64
C ILE A 60 -2.62 4.73 2.13
N PRO A 61 -3.76 4.61 2.83
CA PRO A 61 -3.78 4.93 4.26
C PRO A 61 -2.89 3.97 5.05
N ASP A 62 -2.50 4.39 6.25
CA ASP A 62 -1.96 3.47 7.25
C ASP A 62 -3.07 2.95 8.19
N TYR A 63 -2.68 2.11 9.15
CA TYR A 63 -3.61 1.55 10.12
C TYR A 63 -3.84 2.45 11.34
N ARG A 64 -2.80 3.13 11.83
CA ARG A 64 -2.72 3.60 13.22
C ARG A 64 -2.41 5.09 13.38
N SER A 65 -2.10 5.83 12.31
CA SER A 65 -1.83 7.26 12.42
C SER A 65 -3.01 7.98 13.07
N GLU A 66 -2.70 8.91 13.96
CA GLU A 66 -3.71 9.75 14.62
C GLU A 66 -4.48 10.56 13.56
N GLU A 67 -5.80 10.71 13.76
CA GLU A 67 -6.75 11.36 12.85
C GLU A 67 -6.94 10.72 11.45
N VAL A 68 -5.89 10.14 10.85
CA VAL A 68 -5.88 9.71 9.43
C VAL A 68 -5.72 8.21 9.22
N GLY A 69 -5.33 7.45 10.25
CA GLY A 69 -5.22 6.00 10.21
C GLY A 69 -6.58 5.31 10.19
N LEU A 70 -6.63 4.10 9.63
CA LEU A 70 -7.86 3.32 9.53
C LEU A 70 -8.59 3.15 10.87
N TYR A 71 -7.87 2.78 11.93
CA TYR A 71 -8.46 2.53 13.25
C TYR A 71 -8.86 3.80 13.99
N ALA A 72 -8.26 4.95 13.65
CA ALA A 72 -8.70 6.24 14.17
C ALA A 72 -10.01 6.73 13.53
N ARG A 73 -10.31 6.27 12.30
CA ARG A 73 -11.46 6.73 11.51
C ARG A 73 -12.60 5.72 11.41
N THR A 74 -12.39 4.48 11.84
CA THR A 74 -13.36 3.39 11.65
C THR A 74 -13.29 2.38 12.80
N ASN A 75 -14.43 1.78 13.17
CA ASN A 75 -14.50 0.60 14.05
C ASN A 75 -14.24 -0.71 13.30
N HIS A 76 -13.53 -0.64 12.17
CA HIS A 76 -13.34 -1.78 11.29
C HIS A 76 -12.44 -2.83 11.94
N LYS A 77 -12.89 -4.09 11.96
CA LYS A 77 -12.08 -5.23 12.40
C LYS A 77 -11.61 -6.01 11.18
N PRO A 78 -10.32 -6.36 11.10
CA PRO A 78 -9.82 -7.21 10.02
C PRO A 78 -10.57 -8.55 10.03
N VAL A 79 -10.79 -9.11 8.84
CA VAL A 79 -11.34 -10.46 8.72
C VAL A 79 -10.35 -11.43 9.34
N GLN A 80 -10.80 -12.26 10.28
CA GLN A 80 -9.93 -13.24 10.92
C GLN A 80 -9.73 -14.46 10.02
N TYR A 81 -8.52 -14.99 10.00
CA TYR A 81 -8.16 -16.13 9.14
C TYR A 81 -9.13 -17.33 9.32
N LEU A 82 -9.42 -17.71 10.57
CA LEU A 82 -10.34 -18.81 10.86
C LEU A 82 -11.77 -18.55 10.40
N GLU A 83 -12.24 -17.30 10.46
CA GLU A 83 -13.58 -16.93 9.94
C GLU A 83 -13.61 -17.03 8.42
N PHE A 84 -12.55 -16.58 7.75
CA PHE A 84 -12.39 -16.71 6.30
C PHE A 84 -12.41 -18.18 5.86
N LEU A 85 -11.74 -19.07 6.59
CA LEU A 85 -11.75 -20.52 6.29
C LEU A 85 -13.13 -21.14 6.50
N LYS A 86 -13.83 -20.79 7.59
CA LYS A 86 -15.06 -21.48 8.00
C LYS A 86 -16.32 -21.00 7.29
N SER A 87 -16.36 -19.77 6.77
CA SER A 87 -17.59 -19.19 6.21
C SER A 87 -17.44 -18.77 4.74
N ALA A 88 -18.22 -19.42 3.87
CA ALA A 88 -18.32 -19.03 2.47
C ALA A 88 -18.88 -17.61 2.28
N GLU A 89 -19.80 -17.19 3.17
CA GLU A 89 -20.35 -15.82 3.17
C GLU A 89 -19.26 -14.78 3.50
N VAL A 90 -18.41 -15.06 4.49
CA VAL A 90 -17.27 -14.19 4.84
C VAL A 90 -16.30 -14.09 3.66
N ARG A 91 -15.99 -15.20 2.98
CA ARG A 91 -15.15 -15.19 1.77
C ARG A 91 -15.78 -14.37 0.65
N ARG A 92 -17.08 -14.54 0.37
CA ARG A 92 -17.79 -13.79 -0.66
C ARG A 92 -17.71 -12.29 -0.37
N ARG A 93 -17.97 -11.89 0.88
CA ARG A 93 -17.89 -10.48 1.29
C ARG A 93 -16.48 -9.92 1.20
N TYR A 94 -15.47 -10.67 1.66
CA TYR A 94 -14.07 -10.26 1.54
C TYR A 94 -13.67 -10.04 0.08
N TRP A 95 -13.96 -11.02 -0.78
CA TRP A 95 -13.62 -10.93 -2.21
C TRP A 95 -14.42 -9.86 -2.95
N ALA A 96 -15.69 -9.64 -2.60
CA ALA A 96 -16.49 -8.55 -3.16
C ALA A 96 -15.87 -7.18 -2.87
N ARG A 97 -15.42 -6.95 -1.63
CA ARG A 97 -14.75 -5.70 -1.26
C ARG A 97 -13.38 -5.58 -1.93
N ASN A 98 -12.56 -6.64 -1.88
CA ASN A 98 -11.25 -6.64 -2.54
C ASN A 98 -11.36 -6.44 -4.07
N TYR A 99 -12.38 -7.01 -4.72
CA TYR A 99 -12.69 -6.82 -6.13
C TYR A 99 -12.92 -5.34 -6.47
N VAL A 100 -13.77 -4.66 -5.70
CA VAL A 100 -14.08 -3.23 -5.90
C VAL A 100 -12.84 -2.36 -5.65
N GLY A 101 -12.06 -2.66 -4.60
CA GLY A 101 -10.84 -1.91 -4.27
C GLY A 101 -9.67 -2.09 -5.22
N TRP A 102 -9.59 -3.24 -5.89
CA TRP A 102 -8.41 -3.69 -6.63
C TRP A 102 -7.92 -2.70 -7.68
N HIS A 103 -8.84 -2.14 -8.48
CA HIS A 103 -8.46 -1.21 -9.55
C HIS A 103 -7.73 0.02 -9.01
N THR A 104 -8.19 0.56 -7.87
CA THR A 104 -7.57 1.73 -7.24
C THR A 104 -6.27 1.37 -6.53
N PHE A 105 -6.22 0.20 -5.88
CA PHE A 105 -5.05 -0.24 -5.12
C PHE A 105 -3.88 -0.64 -6.04
N SER A 106 -4.14 -1.46 -7.06
CA SER A 106 -3.11 -1.94 -7.99
C SER A 106 -2.41 -0.83 -8.77
N LYS A 107 -3.10 0.29 -9.05
CA LYS A 107 -2.56 1.45 -9.77
C LYS A 107 -1.65 2.35 -8.95
N ARG A 108 -1.56 2.16 -7.62
CA ARG A 108 -0.70 2.97 -6.76
C ARG A 108 0.76 2.84 -7.16
N GLN A 109 1.45 3.97 -7.13
CA GLN A 109 2.83 4.10 -7.57
C GLN A 109 3.75 4.34 -6.36
N PRO A 110 5.02 3.89 -6.43
CA PRO A 110 6.00 4.21 -5.42
C PRO A 110 6.19 5.73 -5.30
N ASN A 111 6.55 6.18 -4.10
CA ASN A 111 6.91 7.57 -3.82
C ASN A 111 8.43 7.72 -3.67
N GLN A 112 8.87 8.94 -3.35
CA GLN A 112 10.28 9.29 -3.24
C GLN A 112 11.03 8.43 -2.23
N VAL A 113 10.41 8.00 -1.13
CA VAL A 113 11.08 7.16 -0.11
C VAL A 113 11.40 5.79 -0.67
N HIS A 114 10.49 5.19 -1.43
CA HIS A 114 10.73 3.90 -2.09
C HIS A 114 11.87 4.02 -3.11
N SER A 115 11.86 5.05 -3.95
CA SER A 115 12.93 5.32 -4.92
C SER A 115 14.28 5.55 -4.24
N SER A 116 14.31 6.28 -3.13
CA SER A 116 15.54 6.51 -2.36
C SER A 116 16.09 5.21 -1.77
N ILE A 117 15.24 4.32 -1.24
CA ILE A 117 15.66 3.00 -0.76
C ILE A 117 16.24 2.17 -1.91
N ARG A 118 15.56 2.15 -3.07
CA ARG A 118 16.06 1.49 -4.28
C ARG A 118 17.44 2.02 -4.70
N ASN A 119 17.67 3.33 -4.65
CA ASN A 119 18.96 3.90 -5.01
C ASN A 119 20.04 3.57 -3.97
N LEU A 120 19.69 3.52 -2.68
CA LEU A 120 20.62 3.06 -1.64
C LEU A 120 20.98 1.58 -1.78
N GLU A 121 20.09 0.76 -2.33
CA GLU A 121 20.34 -0.65 -2.67
C GLU A 121 21.24 -0.79 -3.90
N HIS A 122 20.84 -0.19 -5.03
CA HIS A 122 21.45 -0.45 -6.34
C HIS A 122 22.62 0.48 -6.68
N ASP A 123 22.49 1.77 -6.40
CA ASP A 123 23.45 2.77 -6.87
C ASP A 123 24.55 3.03 -5.82
N HIS A 124 24.23 2.84 -4.53
CA HIS A 124 25.16 3.07 -3.43
C HIS A 124 25.58 1.82 -2.67
N HIS A 125 24.94 0.67 -2.93
CA HIS A 125 25.23 -0.62 -2.26
C HIS A 125 25.24 -0.56 -0.72
N LYS A 126 24.44 0.33 -0.14
CA LYS A 126 24.31 0.54 1.31
C LYS A 126 23.18 -0.30 1.91
N VAL A 127 22.07 -0.47 1.20
CA VAL A 127 20.94 -1.29 1.65
C VAL A 127 21.11 -2.71 1.15
N SER A 128 21.21 -3.65 2.09
CA SER A 128 21.36 -5.07 1.77
C SER A 128 20.02 -5.75 1.51
N SER A 129 18.96 -5.34 2.19
CA SER A 129 17.63 -5.96 2.10
C SER A 129 16.55 -5.02 2.61
N VAL A 130 15.37 -5.09 1.99
CA VAL A 130 14.15 -4.46 2.48
C VAL A 130 13.23 -5.54 3.05
N ILE A 131 12.83 -5.39 4.31
CA ILE A 131 11.79 -6.21 4.94
C ILE A 131 10.56 -5.33 5.02
N THR A 132 9.44 -5.76 4.46
CA THR A 132 8.20 -4.98 4.46
C THR A 132 7.05 -5.75 5.07
N GLN A 133 6.28 -5.06 5.91
CA GLN A 133 4.99 -5.52 6.40
C GLN A 133 3.85 -5.20 5.42
N ASN A 134 4.14 -4.42 4.36
CA ASN A 134 3.14 -3.99 3.40
C ASN A 134 2.86 -5.10 2.38
N VAL A 135 1.65 -5.09 1.83
CA VAL A 135 1.19 -6.02 0.79
C VAL A 135 0.96 -5.31 -0.55
N ASP A 136 1.43 -4.07 -0.67
CA ASP A 136 1.13 -3.14 -1.76
C ASP A 136 2.06 -3.24 -3.00
N GLY A 137 3.14 -4.02 -2.88
CA GLY A 137 4.13 -4.23 -3.93
C GLY A 137 4.92 -2.97 -4.32
N LEU A 138 4.85 -1.87 -3.56
CA LEU A 138 5.44 -0.60 -3.98
C LEU A 138 6.98 -0.62 -4.01
N HIS A 139 7.63 -1.41 -3.16
CA HIS A 139 9.09 -1.63 -3.23
C HIS A 139 9.51 -2.27 -4.54
N PHE A 140 8.82 -3.33 -4.97
CA PHE A 140 9.09 -3.97 -6.27
C PHE A 140 8.80 -3.02 -7.43
N LYS A 141 7.71 -2.24 -7.37
CA LYS A 141 7.42 -1.23 -8.40
C LYS A 141 8.46 -0.11 -8.46
N ALA A 142 9.12 0.21 -7.35
CA ALA A 142 10.23 1.16 -7.31
C ALA A 142 11.52 0.58 -7.92
N GLY A 143 11.59 -0.74 -8.11
CA GLY A 143 12.75 -1.45 -8.64
C GLY A 143 13.67 -2.02 -7.56
N SER A 144 13.24 -2.08 -6.29
CA SER A 144 13.97 -2.82 -5.28
C SER A 144 13.94 -4.32 -5.59
N SER A 145 15.06 -5.00 -5.36
CA SER A 145 15.25 -6.40 -5.79
C SER A 145 15.31 -7.37 -4.63
N ASN A 146 15.97 -7.00 -3.53
CA ASN A 146 16.04 -7.83 -2.33
C ASN A 146 14.97 -7.43 -1.30
N VAL A 147 13.72 -7.79 -1.59
CA VAL A 147 12.55 -7.46 -0.77
C VAL A 147 11.95 -8.73 -0.15
N ILE A 148 11.75 -8.71 1.17
CA ILE A 148 11.07 -9.73 1.95
C ILE A 148 9.69 -9.19 2.35
N GLU A 149 8.62 -9.71 1.73
CA GLU A 149 7.23 -9.39 2.07
C GLU A 149 6.73 -10.26 3.23
N LEU A 150 6.87 -9.77 4.47
CA LEU A 150 6.57 -10.52 5.70
C LEU A 150 5.11 -10.98 5.79
N HIS A 151 4.18 -10.20 5.24
CA HIS A 151 2.75 -10.50 5.24
C HIS A 151 2.25 -11.00 3.87
N GLY A 152 3.16 -11.41 2.99
CA GLY A 152 2.84 -11.76 1.61
C GLY A 152 2.47 -10.54 0.76
N THR A 153 1.70 -10.76 -0.29
CA THR A 153 1.40 -9.74 -1.30
C THR A 153 -0.05 -9.79 -1.73
N ALA A 154 -0.65 -8.63 -1.99
CA ALA A 154 -2.00 -8.55 -2.55
C ALA A 154 -2.05 -8.95 -4.04
N PHE A 155 -0.90 -9.10 -4.70
CA PHE A 155 -0.78 -9.38 -6.13
C PHE A 155 -0.79 -10.87 -6.47
N ARG A 156 -0.86 -11.74 -5.45
CA ARG A 156 -0.88 -13.19 -5.60
C ARG A 156 -2.06 -13.79 -4.85
N VAL A 157 -2.72 -14.76 -5.45
CA VAL A 157 -3.83 -15.53 -4.86
C VAL A 157 -3.43 -16.99 -4.75
N VAL A 158 -3.69 -17.61 -3.60
CA VAL A 158 -3.36 -19.02 -3.35
C VAL A 158 -4.64 -19.81 -3.12
N CYS A 159 -4.79 -20.93 -3.82
CA CYS A 159 -5.87 -21.88 -3.54
C CYS A 159 -5.61 -22.59 -2.21
N LEU A 160 -6.56 -22.53 -1.28
CA LEU A 160 -6.41 -23.13 0.06
C LEU A 160 -6.48 -24.67 0.07
N GLN A 161 -6.87 -25.30 -1.05
CA GLN A 161 -6.99 -26.76 -1.14
C GLN A 161 -5.78 -27.40 -1.82
N CYS A 162 -5.34 -26.84 -2.96
CA CYS A 162 -4.24 -27.42 -3.75
C CYS A 162 -2.97 -26.57 -3.78
N HIS A 163 -2.97 -25.41 -3.13
CA HIS A 163 -1.84 -24.48 -3.06
C HIS A 163 -1.39 -23.91 -4.41
N ALA A 164 -2.16 -24.08 -5.47
CA ALA A 164 -1.91 -23.41 -6.75
C ALA A 164 -1.93 -21.88 -6.56
N GLU A 165 -0.93 -21.22 -7.14
CA GLU A 165 -0.78 -19.77 -7.13
C GLU A 165 -1.30 -19.17 -8.44
N TYR A 166 -1.99 -18.04 -8.32
CA TYR A 166 -2.54 -17.30 -9.44
C TYR A 166 -2.17 -15.82 -9.31
N ASP A 167 -1.93 -15.16 -10.44
CA ASP A 167 -1.83 -13.71 -10.49
C ASP A 167 -3.19 -13.10 -10.08
N ARG A 168 -3.15 -12.08 -9.21
CA ARG A 168 -4.37 -11.40 -8.76
C ARG A 168 -5.14 -10.74 -9.90
N LEU A 169 -4.47 -10.30 -10.98
CA LEU A 169 -5.10 -9.77 -12.20
C LEU A 169 -5.92 -10.84 -12.91
N TYR A 170 -5.38 -12.05 -13.07
CA TYR A 170 -6.13 -13.17 -13.63
C TYR A 170 -7.41 -13.45 -12.84
N ILE A 171 -7.31 -13.47 -11.49
CA ILE A 171 -8.47 -13.63 -10.62
C ILE A 171 -9.43 -12.43 -10.72
N GLN A 172 -8.93 -11.20 -10.89
CA GLN A 172 -9.79 -10.02 -11.08
C GLN A 172 -10.67 -10.17 -12.33
N ASP A 173 -10.09 -10.62 -13.44
CA ASP A 173 -10.83 -10.76 -14.68
C ASP A 173 -11.90 -11.85 -14.56
N LYS A 174 -11.60 -12.96 -13.88
CA LYS A 174 -12.61 -13.98 -13.56
C LYS A 174 -13.73 -13.46 -12.67
N LEU A 175 -13.41 -12.68 -11.64
CA LEU A 175 -14.43 -12.06 -10.81
C LEU A 175 -15.31 -11.09 -11.62
N ARG A 176 -14.73 -10.33 -12.57
CA ARG A 176 -15.49 -9.43 -13.45
C ARG A 176 -16.43 -10.20 -14.38
N GLU A 177 -15.92 -11.24 -15.05
CA GLU A 177 -16.71 -12.12 -15.94
C GLU A 177 -17.92 -12.72 -15.21
N MET A 178 -17.74 -13.16 -13.96
CA MET A 178 -18.78 -13.78 -13.15
C MET A 178 -19.77 -12.77 -12.53
N ASN A 179 -19.42 -11.49 -12.48
CA ASN A 179 -20.21 -10.45 -11.82
C ASN A 179 -20.37 -9.20 -12.71
N PRO A 180 -20.95 -9.31 -13.92
CA PRO A 180 -20.98 -8.23 -14.91
C PRO A 180 -21.77 -6.99 -14.46
N HIS A 181 -22.65 -7.11 -13.48
CA HIS A 181 -23.47 -6.03 -12.95
C HIS A 181 -22.91 -5.37 -11.69
N MET A 182 -21.74 -5.82 -11.20
CA MET A 182 -21.15 -5.29 -9.98
C MET A 182 -20.50 -3.93 -10.24
N LEU A 183 -21.00 -2.90 -9.56
CA LEU A 183 -20.47 -1.54 -9.66
C LEU A 183 -19.16 -1.39 -8.89
N GLU A 184 -18.13 -0.85 -9.55
CA GLU A 184 -16.82 -0.54 -8.95
C GLU A 184 -16.80 0.87 -8.34
N VAL A 185 -17.68 1.17 -7.40
CA VAL A 185 -17.66 2.49 -6.70
C VAL A 185 -16.77 2.40 -5.47
N VAL A 186 -15.59 3.00 -5.55
CA VAL A 186 -14.63 3.08 -4.45
C VAL A 186 -14.70 4.44 -3.77
N ASN A 187 -15.14 4.48 -2.52
CA ASN A 187 -15.03 5.69 -1.70
C ASN A 187 -13.64 5.83 -1.06
N MET A 188 -13.11 4.73 -0.51
CA MET A 188 -11.82 4.72 0.18
C MET A 188 -11.22 3.31 0.20
N ILE A 189 -9.95 3.20 -0.19
CA ILE A 189 -9.13 1.99 -0.03
C ILE A 189 -8.50 1.94 1.36
N ARG A 190 -8.33 0.73 1.90
CA ARG A 190 -7.58 0.43 3.13
C ARG A 190 -6.12 0.10 2.81
N PRO A 191 -5.24 -0.08 3.83
CA PRO A 191 -3.82 -0.32 3.58
C PRO A 191 -3.52 -1.62 2.80
N ASP A 192 -4.42 -2.59 2.86
CA ASP A 192 -4.38 -3.89 2.17
C ASP A 192 -5.21 -3.90 0.86
N GLY A 193 -5.72 -2.74 0.43
CA GLY A 193 -6.54 -2.62 -0.78
C GLY A 193 -8.01 -3.02 -0.59
N ASP A 194 -8.42 -3.43 0.60
CA ASP A 194 -9.83 -3.70 0.92
C ASP A 194 -10.65 -2.39 0.97
N VAL A 195 -11.97 -2.48 0.80
CA VAL A 195 -12.88 -1.32 0.85
C VAL A 195 -14.11 -1.64 1.71
N GLU A 196 -14.91 -0.64 2.06
CA GLU A 196 -16.29 -0.88 2.51
C GLU A 196 -17.23 -0.88 1.30
N ILE A 197 -18.15 -1.84 1.26
CA ILE A 197 -19.28 -1.84 0.33
C ILE A 197 -20.58 -1.85 1.15
N PRO A 198 -21.65 -1.15 0.72
CA PRO A 198 -22.95 -1.24 1.37
C PRO A 198 -23.37 -2.71 1.52
N GLN A 199 -24.09 -3.05 2.59
CA GLN A 199 -24.62 -4.40 2.77
C GLN A 199 -25.72 -4.67 1.74
N VAL A 200 -25.33 -5.00 0.51
CA VAL A 200 -26.21 -5.57 -0.49
C VAL A 200 -26.07 -7.08 -0.37
N LYS A 201 -27.20 -7.80 -0.35
CA LYS A 201 -27.19 -9.27 -0.40
C LYS A 201 -26.66 -9.68 -1.78
N PHE A 202 -25.45 -10.26 -1.81
CA PHE A 202 -24.85 -10.92 -2.97
C PHE A 202 -25.20 -12.41 -3.00
#